data_AF-A0A7L3XAT4-F1
#
_entry.id   AF-A0A7L3XAT4-F1
#
_cell.length_a   1.000
_cell.length_b   1.000
_cell.length_c   1.000
_cell.angle_alpha   90.00
_cell.angle_beta   90.00
_cell.angle_gamma   90.00
#
_symmetry.space_group_name_H-M   'P 1'
#
loop_
_entity.id
_entity.type
_entity.pdbx_description
1 polymer ?
#
loop_
_entity_poly.entity_id
_entity_poly.type
_entity_poly.pdbx_seq_one_letter_code
_entity_poly.pdbx_strand_id
1 'polypeptide(L)'
;TTPQAKRRSWCRSSLKGTKRRKSLPPVHQDVTELSKSISLDLPEIDRLSMLLLSSFQFSAQKLEHVLKQTDGFSPEAFKANVHSVSEDLKRYVQKLKRDGTLKSCVEDPKADAPGYRPAPLPPHRFAAECQSWDQLLLRYQESAEEMSRQLEERRGKGGRAEPAPHLQTSQAGVFSGKPNYQQILDDQGEVLSCVELVLDELQQAVKLLQAFSEDSRQYLRRLSEQLATRTFRQLENSPARKLIAAPRRKTLND
;
A
#
# COMPACT_ATOMS: atom_id res chain seq x y z
N THR A 1 33.13 -13.82 19.28
CA THR A 1 32.88 -12.37 19.44
C THR A 1 31.80 -11.96 18.45
N THR A 2 30.56 -11.82 18.93
CA THR A 2 29.41 -11.33 18.18
C THR A 2 28.63 -10.37 19.09
N PRO A 3 28.22 -9.19 18.62
CA PRO A 3 27.66 -8.17 19.50
C PRO A 3 26.15 -8.40 19.71
N GLN A 4 25.73 -8.58 20.97
CA GLN A 4 24.32 -8.59 21.35
C GLN A 4 23.73 -7.18 21.27
N ALA A 5 22.76 -7.00 20.38
CA ALA A 5 21.95 -5.78 20.29
C ALA A 5 21.03 -5.67 21.53
N LYS A 6 21.33 -4.71 22.41
CA LYS A 6 20.49 -4.36 23.56
C LYS A 6 19.17 -3.75 23.08
N ARG A 7 18.07 -4.52 23.11
CA ARG A 7 16.69 -3.97 23.04
C ARG A 7 16.47 -3.02 24.22
N ARG A 8 16.30 -1.74 23.94
CA ARG A 8 15.82 -0.75 24.91
C ARG A 8 14.32 -0.97 25.10
N SER A 9 13.93 -1.64 26.17
CA SER A 9 12.53 -1.67 26.60
C SER A 9 12.11 -0.25 27.03
N TRP A 10 11.08 0.27 26.39
CA TRP A 10 10.37 1.48 26.81
C TRP A 10 9.51 1.17 28.03
N CYS A 11 10.14 0.84 29.15
CA CYS A 11 9.45 0.83 30.43
C CYS A 11 9.16 2.29 30.82
N ARG A 12 7.88 2.61 30.94
CA ARG A 12 7.39 3.89 31.50
C ARG A 12 8.02 4.10 32.87
N SER A 13 8.93 5.08 32.94
CA SER A 13 9.62 5.44 34.17
C SER A 13 8.63 5.93 35.23
N SER A 14 8.65 5.19 36.33
CA SER A 14 8.16 5.42 37.69
C SER A 14 7.95 6.88 38.14
N LEU A 15 6.83 7.05 38.85
CA LEU A 15 6.29 8.23 39.55
C LEU A 15 7.10 8.66 40.80
N LYS A 16 8.43 8.50 40.82
CA LYS A 16 9.28 8.99 41.91
C LYS A 16 10.46 9.76 41.33
N GLY A 17 10.23 11.05 41.11
CA GLY A 17 11.24 12.01 40.70
C GLY A 17 10.68 13.41 40.84
N THR A 18 11.29 14.20 41.70
CA THR A 18 10.99 15.59 42.10
C THR A 18 11.18 16.62 40.99
N LYS A 19 10.65 16.33 39.79
CA LYS A 19 10.46 17.30 38.70
C LYS A 19 8.99 17.29 38.35
N ARG A 20 8.26 18.30 38.85
CA ARG A 20 6.88 18.59 38.44
C ARG A 20 6.84 18.52 36.92
N ARG A 21 6.08 17.56 36.37
CA ARG A 21 5.64 17.64 34.98
C ARG A 21 5.00 19.01 34.85
N LYS A 22 5.47 19.84 33.91
CA LYS A 22 4.75 21.06 33.54
C LYS A 22 3.40 20.58 33.02
N SER A 23 2.40 20.55 33.89
CA SER A 23 1.02 20.31 33.48
C SER A 23 0.69 21.33 32.41
N LEU A 24 -0.18 20.96 31.48
CA LEU A 24 -0.78 21.92 30.57
C LEU A 24 -1.28 23.13 31.39
N PRO A 25 -1.14 24.36 30.86
CA PRO A 25 -1.67 25.54 31.53
C PRO A 25 -3.14 25.26 31.88
N PRO A 26 -3.60 25.56 33.11
CA PRO A 26 -5.00 25.40 33.47
C PRO A 26 -5.87 26.09 32.41
N VAL A 27 -6.86 25.36 31.88
CA VAL A 27 -7.72 25.79 30.76
C VAL A 27 -8.47 27.10 31.07
N HIS A 28 -8.48 27.52 32.34
CA HIS A 28 -9.03 28.79 32.80
C HIS A 28 -8.03 29.50 33.73
N GLN A 29 -7.13 30.32 33.15
CA GLN A 29 -6.17 31.12 33.94
C GLN A 29 -6.91 32.02 34.94
N ASP A 30 -7.98 32.70 34.50
CA ASP A 30 -8.81 33.61 35.30
C ASP A 30 -9.36 32.96 36.58
N VAL A 31 -9.77 31.68 36.51
CA VAL A 31 -10.32 30.96 37.68
C VAL A 31 -9.22 30.59 38.67
N THR A 32 -8.00 30.35 38.17
CA THR A 32 -6.83 30.10 39.04
C THR A 32 -6.23 31.36 39.65
N GLU A 33 -6.58 32.54 39.13
CA GLU A 33 -6.19 33.82 39.74
C GLU A 33 -7.02 34.13 40.98
N LEU A 34 -8.31 33.77 40.99
CA LEU A 34 -9.19 33.94 42.16
C LEU A 34 -8.65 33.27 43.42
N SER A 35 -8.09 32.07 43.30
CA SER A 35 -7.52 31.36 44.44
C SER A 35 -6.15 31.92 44.87
N LYS A 36 -5.42 32.55 43.95
CA LYS A 36 -4.14 33.22 44.22
C LYS A 36 -4.32 34.60 44.86
N SER A 37 -5.42 35.30 44.55
CA SER A 37 -5.73 36.60 45.13
C SER A 37 -6.16 36.55 46.60
N ILE A 38 -6.40 35.36 47.15
CA ILE A 38 -6.80 35.16 48.54
C ILE A 38 -5.54 34.99 49.40
N SER A 39 -5.39 35.83 50.43
CA SER A 39 -4.26 35.79 51.36
C SER A 39 -4.10 34.42 52.01
N LEU A 40 -2.86 33.92 52.04
CA LEU A 40 -2.50 32.65 52.67
C LEU A 40 -2.42 32.75 54.20
N ASP A 41 -2.38 33.98 54.74
CA ASP A 41 -2.27 34.25 56.18
C ASP A 41 -3.59 34.04 56.95
N LEU A 42 -4.69 33.79 56.23
CA LEU A 42 -6.00 33.53 56.82
C LEU A 42 -6.21 32.03 57.11
N PRO A 43 -7.01 31.66 58.13
CA PRO A 43 -7.42 30.27 58.36
C PRO A 43 -8.05 29.63 57.13
N GLU A 44 -7.84 28.33 56.91
CA GLU A 44 -8.31 27.62 55.71
C GLU A 44 -9.84 27.71 55.50
N ILE A 45 -10.61 27.72 56.59
CA ILE A 45 -12.06 27.90 56.58
C ILE A 45 -12.44 29.31 56.09
N ASP A 46 -11.69 30.32 56.53
CA ASP A 46 -11.90 31.72 56.09
C ASP A 46 -11.48 31.91 54.64
N ARG A 47 -10.40 31.25 54.21
CA ARG A 47 -9.96 31.21 52.81
C ARG A 47 -11.00 30.57 51.91
N LEU A 48 -11.57 29.42 52.30
CA LEU A 48 -12.63 28.75 51.56
C LEU A 48 -13.91 29.60 51.49
N SER A 49 -14.23 30.31 52.58
CA SER A 49 -15.38 31.22 52.62
C SER A 49 -15.20 32.44 51.71
N MET A 50 -14.01 33.02 51.70
CA MET A 50 -13.65 34.10 50.77
C MET A 50 -13.67 33.61 49.32
N LEU A 51 -13.19 32.39 49.07
CA LEU A 51 -13.20 31.77 47.74
C LEU A 51 -14.63 31.58 47.21
N LEU A 52 -15.57 31.13 48.05
CA LEU A 52 -16.97 30.99 47.64
C LEU A 52 -17.58 32.35 47.23
N LEU A 53 -17.33 33.38 48.03
CA LEU A 53 -17.83 34.73 47.75
C LEU A 53 -17.20 35.35 46.49
N SER A 54 -15.88 35.22 46.33
CA SER A 54 -15.17 35.72 45.15
C SER A 54 -15.55 34.94 43.89
N SER A 55 -15.79 33.64 44.00
CA SER A 55 -16.25 32.80 42.87
C SER A 55 -17.64 33.21 42.41
N PHE A 56 -18.54 33.52 43.35
CA PHE A 56 -19.87 34.04 43.02
C PHE A 56 -19.81 35.42 42.34
N GLN A 57 -18.97 36.33 42.84
CA GLN A 57 -18.79 37.64 42.21
C GLN A 57 -18.19 37.53 40.80
N PHE A 58 -17.20 36.65 40.63
CA PHE A 58 -16.59 36.38 39.33
C PHE A 58 -17.58 35.76 38.34
N SER A 59 -18.41 34.80 38.76
CA SER A 59 -19.43 34.21 37.90
C SER A 59 -20.52 35.21 37.54
N ALA A 60 -20.92 36.07 38.48
CA ALA A 60 -21.87 37.16 38.22
C ALA A 60 -21.32 38.17 37.19
N GLN A 61 -20.05 38.55 37.29
CA GLN A 61 -19.39 39.41 36.30
C GLN A 61 -19.32 38.74 34.92
N LYS A 62 -18.92 37.46 34.87
CA LYS A 62 -18.88 36.69 33.61
C LYS A 62 -20.27 36.58 32.97
N LEU A 63 -21.31 36.37 33.78
CA LEU A 63 -22.70 36.34 33.33
C LEU A 63 -23.17 37.73 32.86
N GLU A 64 -22.80 38.81 33.54
CA GLU A 64 -23.10 40.18 33.12
C GLU A 64 -22.57 40.47 31.71
N HIS A 65 -21.35 40.03 31.39
CA HIS A 65 -20.76 40.20 30.06
C HIS A 65 -21.53 39.46 28.96
N VAL A 66 -22.06 38.27 29.25
CA VAL A 66 -22.86 37.48 28.30
C VAL A 66 -24.24 38.12 28.11
N LEU A 67 -24.89 38.53 29.21
CA LEU A 67 -26.24 39.08 29.18
C LEU A 67 -26.34 40.48 28.57
N LYS A 68 -25.24 41.25 28.56
CA LYS A 68 -25.15 42.53 27.84
C LYS A 68 -25.40 42.41 26.33
N GLN A 69 -25.31 41.21 25.76
CA GLN A 69 -25.54 40.95 24.34
C GLN A 69 -27.00 40.62 24.01
N THR A 70 -27.87 40.51 25.02
CA THR A 70 -29.26 40.08 24.86
C THR A 70 -30.22 41.29 24.92
N ASP A 71 -31.20 41.31 24.01
CA ASP A 71 -32.23 42.36 23.99
C ASP A 71 -33.12 42.29 25.25
N GLY A 72 -33.30 43.43 25.92
CA GLY A 72 -34.12 43.57 27.13
C GLY A 72 -33.37 43.46 28.48
N PHE A 73 -32.03 43.40 28.47
CA PHE A 73 -31.25 43.37 29.72
C PHE A 73 -31.17 44.74 30.40
N SER A 74 -31.60 44.82 31.66
CA SER A 74 -31.42 45.99 32.52
C SER A 74 -30.22 45.80 33.47
N PRO A 75 -29.09 46.51 33.25
CA PRO A 75 -27.88 46.32 34.05
C PRO A 75 -28.05 46.74 35.52
N GLU A 76 -28.91 47.72 35.78
CA GLU A 76 -29.18 48.23 37.13
C GLU A 76 -29.94 47.21 37.99
N ALA A 77 -30.99 46.60 37.44
CA ALA A 77 -31.75 45.54 38.12
C ALA A 77 -30.88 44.29 38.35
N PHE A 78 -30.04 43.93 37.38
CA PHE A 78 -29.09 42.83 37.54
C PHE A 78 -28.09 43.10 38.67
N LYS A 79 -27.49 44.29 38.75
CA LYS A 79 -26.58 44.66 39.83
C LYS A 79 -27.26 44.67 41.19
N ALA A 80 -28.50 45.17 41.27
CA ALA A 80 -29.29 45.14 42.50
C ALA A 80 -29.56 43.69 42.96
N ASN A 81 -29.94 42.81 42.04
CA ASN A 81 -30.17 41.39 42.33
C ASN A 81 -28.88 40.67 42.75
N VAL A 82 -27.77 40.87 42.03
CA VAL A 82 -26.47 40.29 42.39
C VAL A 82 -26.02 40.79 43.76
N HIS A 83 -26.25 42.06 44.08
CA HIS A 83 -25.93 42.60 45.40
C HIS A 83 -26.78 41.95 46.50
N SER A 84 -28.10 41.84 46.29
CA SER A 84 -29.01 41.15 47.23
C SER A 84 -28.59 39.70 47.47
N VAL A 85 -28.36 38.93 46.39
CA VAL A 85 -27.95 37.52 46.48
C VAL A 85 -26.55 37.39 47.08
N SER A 86 -25.65 38.35 46.84
CA SER A 86 -24.33 38.36 47.46
C SER A 86 -24.43 38.56 48.98
N GLU A 87 -25.32 39.44 49.45
CA GLU A 87 -25.55 39.62 50.89
C GLU A 87 -26.19 38.39 51.53
N ASP A 88 -27.13 37.74 50.86
CA ASP A 88 -27.72 36.49 51.35
C ASP A 88 -26.68 35.37 51.39
N LEU A 89 -25.85 35.24 50.34
CA LEU A 89 -24.74 34.29 50.30
C LEU A 89 -23.75 34.55 51.44
N LYS A 90 -23.42 35.81 51.74
CA LYS A 90 -22.58 36.15 52.91
C LYS A 90 -23.21 35.65 54.20
N ARG A 91 -24.52 35.85 54.40
CA ARG A 91 -25.23 35.36 55.60
C ARG A 91 -25.20 33.83 55.68
N TYR A 92 -25.43 33.14 54.57
CA TYR A 92 -25.36 31.68 54.51
C TYR A 92 -23.96 31.13 54.78
N VAL A 93 -22.92 31.72 54.17
CA VAL A 93 -21.53 31.32 54.43
C VAL A 93 -21.17 31.50 55.90
N GLN A 94 -21.61 32.59 56.53
CA GLN A 94 -21.43 32.79 57.97
C GLN A 94 -22.21 31.78 58.83
N LYS A 95 -23.38 31.34 58.39
CA LYS A 95 -24.12 30.24 59.02
C LYS A 95 -23.37 28.92 58.88
N LEU A 96 -22.89 28.60 57.68
CA LEU A 96 -22.10 27.40 57.37
C LEU A 96 -20.77 27.34 58.16
N LYS A 97 -20.18 28.48 58.50
CA LYS A 97 -19.03 28.56 59.40
C LYS A 97 -19.38 28.14 60.83
N ARG A 98 -20.54 28.59 61.33
CA ARG A 98 -21.02 28.28 62.69
C ARG A 98 -21.51 26.84 62.82
N ASP A 99 -22.17 26.32 61.78
CA ASP A 99 -22.74 24.97 61.74
C ASP A 99 -21.66 23.88 61.54
N GLY A 100 -20.39 24.26 61.33
CA GLY A 100 -19.27 23.34 61.19
C GLY A 100 -19.18 22.63 59.84
N THR A 101 -20.11 22.87 58.91
CA THR A 101 -20.12 22.25 57.58
C THR A 101 -18.86 22.61 56.77
N LEU A 102 -18.41 23.87 56.82
CA LEU A 102 -17.18 24.28 56.11
C LEU A 102 -15.93 23.67 56.74
N LYS A 103 -15.96 23.45 58.06
CA LYS A 103 -14.89 22.77 58.78
C LYS A 103 -14.78 21.31 58.33
N SER A 104 -15.91 20.62 58.14
CA SER A 104 -15.94 19.27 57.59
C SER A 104 -15.41 19.13 56.15
N CYS A 105 -15.34 20.22 55.38
CA CYS A 105 -14.75 20.19 54.03
C CYS A 105 -13.23 20.35 54.02
N VAL A 106 -12.69 20.96 55.07
CA VAL A 106 -11.25 21.21 55.25
C VAL A 106 -10.61 20.08 56.06
N GLU A 107 -11.35 19.52 57.01
CA GLU A 107 -10.90 18.35 57.75
C GLU A 107 -11.00 17.10 56.88
N ASP A 108 -9.88 16.39 56.75
CA ASP A 108 -9.89 15.05 56.18
C ASP A 108 -10.86 14.17 56.99
N PRO A 109 -11.80 13.45 56.37
CA PRO A 109 -12.67 12.55 57.11
C PRO A 109 -11.78 11.56 57.84
N LYS A 110 -11.88 11.59 59.17
CA LYS A 110 -11.25 10.60 60.06
C LYS A 110 -11.49 9.22 59.46
N ALA A 111 -10.44 8.41 59.40
CA ALA A 111 -10.31 7.14 58.67
C ALA A 111 -11.35 6.04 58.97
N ASP A 112 -12.43 6.37 59.68
CA ASP A 112 -13.44 5.46 60.21
C ASP A 112 -14.79 5.56 59.45
N ALA A 113 -14.91 6.38 58.40
CA ALA A 113 -16.03 6.29 57.49
C ALA A 113 -15.86 5.07 56.57
N PRO A 114 -16.82 4.11 56.50
CA PRO A 114 -16.79 3.02 55.54
C PRO A 114 -17.18 3.55 54.14
N GLY A 115 -16.42 4.52 53.65
CA GLY A 115 -16.49 5.05 52.30
C GLY A 115 -15.56 4.25 51.41
N TYR A 116 -16.15 3.39 50.57
CA TYR A 116 -15.61 2.85 49.33
C TYR A 116 -14.07 2.89 49.18
N ARG A 117 -13.39 2.01 49.91
CA ARG A 117 -12.10 1.52 49.43
C ARG A 117 -12.47 0.50 48.35
N PRO A 118 -12.15 0.68 47.05
CA PRO A 118 -12.26 -0.45 46.13
C PRO A 118 -11.43 -1.55 46.77
N ALA A 119 -12.07 -2.68 47.09
CA ALA A 119 -11.37 -3.84 47.62
C ALA A 119 -10.11 -4.05 46.76
N PRO A 120 -8.92 -4.23 47.34
CA PRO A 120 -7.72 -4.47 46.55
C PRO A 120 -8.04 -5.65 45.63
N LEU A 121 -8.25 -5.38 44.33
CA LEU A 121 -8.44 -6.44 43.35
C LEU A 121 -7.20 -7.30 43.50
N PRO A 122 -7.38 -8.58 43.83
CA PRO A 122 -6.28 -9.31 44.42
C PRO A 122 -5.23 -9.51 43.32
N PRO A 123 -3.95 -9.20 43.60
CA PRO A 123 -2.91 -9.07 42.59
C PRO A 123 -2.66 -10.35 41.79
N HIS A 124 -3.17 -11.50 42.28
CA HIS A 124 -3.12 -12.77 41.58
C HIS A 124 -3.91 -12.79 40.28
N ARG A 125 -5.03 -12.05 40.15
CA ARG A 125 -5.81 -12.01 38.89
C ARG A 125 -5.02 -11.32 37.79
N PHE A 126 -4.43 -10.17 38.10
CA PHE A 126 -3.59 -9.43 37.17
C PHE A 126 -2.29 -10.18 36.86
N ALA A 127 -1.69 -10.88 37.84
CA ALA A 127 -0.50 -11.69 37.57
C ALA A 127 -0.80 -12.85 36.61
N ALA A 128 -1.91 -13.56 36.79
CA ALA A 128 -2.33 -14.63 35.89
C ALA A 128 -2.67 -14.11 34.48
N GLU A 129 -3.32 -12.95 34.39
CA GLU A 129 -3.62 -12.30 33.11
C GLU A 129 -2.34 -11.81 32.41
N CYS A 130 -1.40 -11.20 33.13
CA CYS A 130 -0.10 -10.84 32.55
C CYS A 130 0.63 -12.08 32.01
N GLN A 131 0.63 -13.19 32.76
CA GLN A 131 1.25 -14.44 32.31
C GLN A 131 0.57 -15.02 31.06
N SER A 132 -0.75 -14.94 30.94
CA SER A 132 -1.45 -15.42 29.74
C SER A 132 -1.14 -14.56 28.51
N TRP A 133 -1.03 -13.23 28.68
CA TRP A 133 -0.60 -12.32 27.62
C TRP A 133 0.86 -12.55 27.20
N ASP A 134 1.76 -12.78 28.15
CA ASP A 134 3.16 -13.09 27.86
C ASP A 134 3.31 -14.40 27.09
N GLN A 135 2.56 -15.44 27.47
CA GLN A 135 2.52 -16.72 26.75
C GLN A 135 1.94 -16.57 25.34
N LEU A 136 0.88 -15.76 25.17
CA LEU A 136 0.30 -15.52 23.86
C LEU A 136 1.29 -14.79 22.95
N LEU A 137 2.00 -13.79 23.47
CA LEU A 137 2.99 -13.03 22.73
C LEU A 137 4.16 -13.93 22.29
N LEU A 138 4.64 -14.80 23.16
CA LEU A 138 5.67 -15.79 22.82
C LEU A 138 5.21 -16.70 21.67
N ARG A 139 4.00 -17.25 21.74
CA ARG A 139 3.47 -18.13 20.67
C ARG A 139 3.38 -17.44 19.31
N TYR A 140 2.92 -16.18 19.27
CA TYR A 140 2.87 -15.44 18.01
C TYR A 140 4.26 -15.12 17.49
N GLN A 141 5.22 -14.83 18.37
CA GLN A 141 6.60 -14.59 17.97
C GLN A 141 7.23 -15.87 17.41
N GLU A 142 7.10 -17.01 18.10
CA GLU A 142 7.58 -18.31 17.62
C GLU A 142 6.95 -18.67 16.27
N SER A 143 5.62 -18.55 16.14
CA SER A 143 4.92 -18.80 14.88
C SER A 143 5.40 -17.88 13.76
N ALA A 144 5.65 -16.60 14.04
CA ALA A 144 6.18 -15.66 13.05
C ALA A 144 7.61 -16.01 12.62
N GLU A 145 8.46 -16.43 13.58
CA GLU A 145 9.82 -16.90 13.31
C GLU A 145 9.81 -18.21 12.51
N GLU A 146 8.93 -19.15 12.83
CA GLU A 146 8.73 -20.40 12.10
C GLU A 146 8.25 -20.15 10.67
N MET A 147 7.25 -19.28 10.47
CA MET A 147 6.78 -18.90 9.14
C MET A 147 7.90 -18.23 8.33
N SER A 148 8.72 -17.39 8.98
CA SER A 148 9.88 -16.76 8.33
C SER A 148 10.94 -17.81 7.95
N ARG A 149 11.20 -18.79 8.81
CA ARG A 149 12.11 -19.90 8.53
C ARG A 149 11.61 -20.75 7.37
N GLN A 150 10.33 -21.09 7.35
CA GLN A 150 9.69 -21.83 6.24
C GLN A 150 9.78 -21.05 4.94
N LEU A 151 9.62 -19.72 4.98
CA LEU A 151 9.78 -18.87 3.80
C LEU A 151 11.22 -18.91 3.27
N GLU A 152 12.21 -18.77 4.16
CA GLU A 152 13.63 -18.85 3.75
C GLU A 152 14.03 -20.25 3.26
N GLU A 153 13.49 -21.32 3.87
CA GLU A 153 13.69 -22.67 3.35
C GLU A 153 13.08 -22.86 1.95
N ARG A 154 11.90 -22.28 1.69
CA ARG A 154 11.29 -22.28 0.35
C ARG A 154 12.08 -21.43 -0.64
N ARG A 155 12.63 -20.29 -0.20
CA ARG A 155 13.49 -19.42 -1.00
C ARG A 155 14.80 -20.11 -1.37
N GLY A 156 15.41 -20.81 -0.41
CA GLY A 156 16.67 -21.55 -0.56
C GLY A 156 16.53 -22.83 -1.38
N LYS A 157 15.38 -23.51 -1.35
CA LYS A 157 15.07 -24.67 -2.22
C LYS A 157 14.88 -24.31 -3.70
N GLY A 158 15.12 -23.05 -4.06
CA GLY A 158 14.89 -22.50 -5.39
C GLY A 158 13.41 -22.23 -5.57
N GLY A 159 13.06 -21.05 -6.09
CA GLY A 159 11.70 -20.61 -6.36
C GLY A 159 10.93 -21.43 -7.40
N ARG A 160 11.16 -22.75 -7.47
CA ARG A 160 10.15 -23.69 -7.95
C ARG A 160 9.07 -23.71 -6.88
N ALA A 161 8.19 -22.72 -6.97
CA ALA A 161 6.84 -22.86 -6.45
C ALA A 161 6.29 -24.13 -7.09
N GLU A 162 6.46 -25.27 -6.41
CA GLU A 162 5.53 -26.38 -6.54
C GLU A 162 4.16 -25.72 -6.52
N PRO A 163 3.35 -25.85 -7.60
CA PRO A 163 2.02 -25.32 -7.60
C PRO A 163 1.31 -26.02 -6.46
N ALA A 164 1.30 -25.33 -5.33
CA ALA A 164 0.26 -25.30 -4.35
C ALA A 164 -0.92 -26.16 -4.82
N PRO A 165 -1.20 -27.34 -4.22
CA PRO A 165 -2.41 -28.11 -4.48
C PRO A 165 -3.63 -27.38 -3.86
N HIS A 166 -3.69 -26.07 -4.04
CA HIS A 166 -4.66 -25.14 -3.48
C HIS A 166 -5.85 -24.98 -4.43
N LEU A 167 -5.87 -25.75 -5.52
CA LEU A 167 -6.98 -25.81 -6.45
C LEU A 167 -7.95 -26.93 -6.10
N GLN A 168 -8.31 -27.11 -4.83
CA GLN A 168 -9.67 -27.59 -4.50
C GLN A 168 -10.69 -26.46 -4.70
N THR A 169 -10.50 -25.66 -5.75
CA THR A 169 -11.46 -24.69 -6.24
C THR A 169 -12.50 -25.45 -7.08
N SER A 170 -13.74 -24.99 -7.11
CA SER A 170 -14.81 -25.57 -7.96
C SER A 170 -14.43 -25.70 -9.45
N GLN A 171 -13.37 -25.02 -9.90
CA GLN A 171 -12.86 -25.05 -11.27
C GLN A 171 -11.62 -25.96 -11.47
N ALA A 172 -11.29 -26.82 -10.51
CA ALA A 172 -10.15 -27.73 -10.59
C ALA A 172 -10.12 -28.53 -11.91
N GLY A 173 -11.29 -28.98 -12.38
CA GLY A 173 -11.45 -29.68 -13.65
C GLY A 173 -11.07 -28.85 -14.89
N VAL A 174 -11.26 -27.53 -14.84
CA VAL A 174 -10.89 -26.61 -15.93
C VAL A 174 -9.38 -26.39 -15.96
N PHE A 175 -8.74 -26.31 -14.79
CA PHE A 175 -7.29 -26.17 -14.70
C PHE A 175 -6.55 -27.45 -15.09
N SER A 176 -7.10 -28.63 -14.78
CA SER A 176 -6.55 -29.91 -15.23
C SER A 176 -6.75 -30.18 -16.73
N GLY A 177 -7.75 -29.55 -17.35
CA GLY A 177 -8.04 -29.70 -18.77
C GLY A 177 -7.25 -28.77 -19.70
N LYS A 178 -6.24 -28.04 -19.19
CA LYS A 178 -5.47 -27.10 -20.01
C LYS A 178 -4.57 -27.85 -20.99
N PRO A 179 -4.68 -27.61 -22.31
CA PRO A 179 -3.79 -28.21 -23.30
C PRO A 179 -2.36 -27.65 -23.17
N ASN A 180 -1.38 -28.44 -23.59
CA ASN A 180 0.01 -28.02 -23.61
C ASN A 180 0.30 -27.17 -24.84
N TYR A 181 0.23 -25.85 -24.69
CA TYR A 181 0.50 -24.91 -25.78
C TYR A 181 1.92 -24.97 -26.32
N GLN A 182 2.91 -25.35 -25.49
CA GLN A 182 4.29 -25.45 -25.94
C GLN A 182 4.43 -26.57 -26.97
N GLN A 183 3.86 -27.74 -26.69
CA GLN A 183 3.86 -28.86 -27.61
C GLN A 183 3.19 -28.50 -28.95
N ILE A 184 2.08 -27.76 -28.93
CA ILE A 184 1.40 -27.32 -30.16
C ILE A 184 2.31 -26.40 -31.00
N LEU A 185 3.09 -25.53 -30.35
CA LEU A 185 4.04 -24.66 -31.04
C LEU A 185 5.24 -25.44 -31.59
N ASP A 186 5.73 -26.42 -30.83
CA ASP A 186 6.82 -27.30 -31.26
C ASP A 186 6.39 -28.13 -32.48
N ASP A 187 5.18 -28.71 -32.45
CA ASP A 187 4.58 -29.45 -33.57
C ASP A 187 4.46 -28.55 -34.82
N GLN A 188 4.14 -27.26 -34.67
CA GLN A 188 4.12 -26.30 -35.78
C GLN A 188 5.52 -26.04 -36.36
N GLY A 189 6.55 -26.01 -35.51
CA GLY A 189 7.94 -25.88 -35.96
C GLY A 189 8.40 -27.05 -36.83
N GLU A 190 8.01 -28.27 -36.45
CA GLU A 190 8.29 -29.47 -37.26
C GLU A 190 7.60 -29.41 -38.63
N VAL A 191 6.33 -28.99 -38.67
CA VAL A 191 5.59 -28.82 -39.93
C VAL A 191 6.24 -27.78 -40.84
N LEU A 192 6.69 -26.65 -40.29
CA LEU A 192 7.39 -25.62 -41.07
C LEU A 192 8.71 -26.15 -41.65
N SER A 193 9.45 -26.93 -40.88
CA SER A 193 10.70 -27.57 -41.33
C SER A 193 10.44 -28.54 -42.49
N CYS A 194 9.35 -29.32 -42.43
CA CYS A 194 8.93 -30.19 -43.52
C CYS A 194 8.55 -29.40 -44.79
N VAL A 195 7.85 -28.27 -44.64
CA VAL A 195 7.47 -27.42 -45.78
C VAL A 195 8.71 -26.80 -46.43
N GLU A 196 9.67 -26.34 -45.63
CA GLU A 196 10.95 -25.81 -46.12
C GLU A 196 11.71 -26.84 -46.97
N LEU A 197 11.85 -28.08 -46.47
CA LEU A 197 12.47 -29.18 -47.22
C LEU A 197 11.78 -29.45 -48.56
N VAL A 198 10.44 -29.45 -48.59
CA VAL A 198 9.67 -29.66 -49.83
C VAL A 198 9.90 -28.51 -50.82
N LEU A 199 9.98 -27.28 -50.33
CA LEU A 199 10.27 -26.11 -51.17
C LEU A 199 11.68 -26.17 -51.75
N ASP A 200 12.67 -26.61 -50.98
CA ASP A 200 14.05 -26.78 -51.44
C ASP A 200 14.16 -27.86 -52.53
N GLU A 201 13.53 -29.02 -52.32
CA GLU A 201 13.47 -30.09 -53.32
C GLU A 201 12.79 -29.62 -54.62
N LEU A 202 11.68 -28.88 -54.48
CA LEU A 202 10.96 -28.33 -55.64
C LEU A 202 11.81 -27.28 -56.37
N GLN A 203 12.54 -26.44 -55.65
CA GLN A 203 13.49 -25.49 -56.23
C GLN A 203 14.61 -26.23 -56.99
N GLN A 204 15.13 -27.33 -56.44
CA GLN A 204 16.17 -28.12 -57.07
C GLN A 204 15.68 -28.81 -58.34
N ALA A 205 14.47 -29.38 -58.32
CA ALA A 205 13.85 -29.97 -59.50
C ALA A 205 13.66 -28.94 -60.63
N VAL A 206 13.26 -27.72 -60.30
CA VAL A 206 13.13 -26.62 -61.27
C VAL A 206 14.47 -26.25 -61.89
N LYS A 207 15.55 -26.16 -61.08
CA LYS A 207 16.90 -25.88 -61.60
C LYS A 207 17.38 -26.97 -62.56
N LEU A 208 17.12 -28.24 -62.27
CA LEU A 208 17.46 -29.37 -63.15
C LEU A 208 16.69 -29.29 -64.47
N LEU A 209 15.39 -29.00 -64.42
CA LEU A 209 14.57 -28.83 -65.63
C LEU A 209 15.06 -27.64 -66.48
N GLN A 210 15.44 -26.53 -65.85
CA GLN A 210 16.02 -25.39 -66.55
C GLN A 210 17.33 -25.76 -67.23
N ALA A 211 18.26 -26.42 -66.53
CA ALA A 211 19.52 -26.88 -67.10
C ALA A 211 19.31 -27.83 -68.29
N PHE A 212 18.42 -28.81 -68.14
CA PHE A 212 18.06 -29.72 -69.24
C PHE A 212 17.47 -28.99 -70.45
N SER A 213 16.60 -27.99 -70.21
CA SER A 213 16.02 -27.18 -71.27
C SER A 213 17.06 -26.33 -72.01
N GLU A 214 18.04 -25.80 -71.28
CA GLU A 214 19.15 -25.01 -71.82
C GLU A 214 20.07 -25.91 -72.68
N ASP A 215 20.42 -27.09 -72.17
CA ASP A 215 21.23 -28.08 -72.89
C ASP A 215 20.54 -28.56 -74.16
N SER A 216 19.23 -28.86 -74.08
CA SER A 216 18.43 -29.25 -75.24
C SER A 216 18.41 -28.13 -76.30
N ARG A 217 18.23 -26.88 -75.86
CA ARG A 217 18.30 -25.71 -76.75
C ARG A 217 19.67 -25.57 -77.40
N GLN A 218 20.75 -25.70 -76.64
CA GLN A 218 22.11 -25.60 -77.16
C GLN A 218 22.42 -26.74 -78.14
N TYR A 219 22.02 -27.97 -77.83
CA TYR A 219 22.21 -29.13 -78.71
C TYR A 219 21.46 -28.97 -80.03
N LEU A 220 20.18 -28.59 -79.98
CA LEU A 220 19.38 -28.33 -81.18
C LEU A 220 19.97 -27.19 -82.03
N ARG A 221 20.50 -26.14 -81.39
CA ARG A 221 21.17 -25.04 -82.07
C ARG A 221 22.45 -25.48 -82.78
N ARG A 222 23.27 -26.32 -82.13
CA ARG A 222 24.47 -26.90 -82.76
C ARG A 222 24.10 -27.80 -83.95
N LEU A 223 23.08 -28.63 -83.81
CA LEU A 223 22.58 -29.46 -84.91
C LEU A 223 22.07 -28.60 -86.08
N SER A 224 21.31 -27.53 -85.80
CA SER A 224 20.80 -26.65 -86.85
C SER A 224 21.94 -25.90 -87.55
N GLU A 225 22.96 -25.45 -86.82
CA GLU A 225 24.18 -24.84 -87.39
C GLU A 225 25.00 -25.85 -88.22
N GLN A 226 25.15 -27.09 -87.76
CA GLN A 226 25.80 -28.16 -88.54
C GLN A 226 25.03 -28.52 -89.80
N LEU A 227 23.70 -28.58 -89.71
CA LEU A 227 22.86 -28.83 -90.87
C LEU A 227 22.98 -27.66 -91.85
N ALA A 228 22.87 -26.42 -91.37
CA ALA A 228 23.00 -25.22 -92.18
C ALA A 228 24.38 -25.13 -92.87
N THR A 229 25.46 -25.39 -92.14
CA THR A 229 26.81 -25.40 -92.72
C THR A 229 27.03 -26.54 -93.70
N ARG A 230 26.35 -27.69 -93.57
CA ARG A 230 26.43 -28.75 -94.58
C ARG A 230 25.58 -28.44 -95.80
N THR A 231 24.29 -28.15 -95.62
CA THR A 231 23.34 -27.95 -96.71
C THR A 231 23.62 -26.66 -97.46
N PHE A 232 23.74 -25.53 -96.76
CA PHE A 232 23.95 -24.25 -97.43
C PHE A 232 25.34 -24.15 -98.01
N ARG A 233 26.42 -24.60 -97.33
CA ARG A 233 27.79 -24.59 -97.91
C ARG A 233 27.95 -25.53 -99.11
N GLN A 234 27.27 -26.69 -99.11
CA GLN A 234 27.17 -27.52 -100.31
C GLN A 234 26.36 -26.82 -101.41
N LEU A 235 25.30 -26.08 -101.06
CA LEU A 235 24.56 -25.26 -102.01
C LEU A 235 25.41 -24.11 -102.57
N GLU A 236 26.24 -23.46 -101.75
CA GLU A 236 27.18 -22.40 -102.13
C GLU A 236 28.18 -22.89 -103.18
N ASN A 237 28.64 -24.14 -103.04
CA ASN A 237 29.58 -24.78 -103.94
C ASN A 237 28.92 -25.57 -105.09
N SER A 238 27.59 -25.65 -105.11
CA SER A 238 26.83 -26.39 -106.13
C SER A 238 26.68 -25.56 -107.41
N PRO A 239 26.78 -26.18 -108.60
CA PRO A 239 26.56 -25.49 -109.88
C PRO A 239 25.17 -24.84 -110.01
N ALA A 240 24.19 -25.26 -109.21
CA ALA A 240 22.87 -24.63 -109.14
C ALA A 240 22.92 -23.16 -108.68
N ARG A 241 23.85 -22.78 -107.79
CA ARG A 241 24.00 -21.37 -107.38
C ARG A 241 24.71 -20.52 -108.43
N LYS A 242 25.61 -21.11 -109.24
CA LYS A 242 26.18 -20.43 -110.42
C LYS A 242 25.13 -20.13 -111.48
N LEU A 243 24.06 -20.93 -111.56
CA LEU A 243 22.91 -20.65 -112.44
C LEU A 243 22.04 -19.50 -111.91
N ILE A 244 21.86 -19.40 -110.59
CA ILE A 244 21.10 -18.31 -109.96
C ILE A 244 21.91 -16.99 -109.93
N ALA A 245 23.24 -17.07 -109.78
CA ALA A 245 24.15 -15.93 -109.74
C ALA A 245 24.68 -15.49 -111.13
N ALA A 246 24.43 -16.28 -112.19
CA ALA A 246 24.77 -15.87 -113.55
C ALA A 246 23.98 -14.60 -113.93
N PRO A 247 24.61 -13.59 -114.55
CA PRO A 247 23.89 -12.41 -115.01
C PRO A 247 22.78 -12.85 -115.97
N ARG A 248 21.54 -12.39 -115.74
CA ARG A 248 20.42 -12.58 -116.69
C ARG A 248 20.92 -12.19 -118.08
N ARG A 249 21.11 -13.18 -118.96
CA ARG A 249 21.41 -12.93 -120.37
C ARG A 249 20.25 -12.10 -120.92
N LYS A 250 20.58 -10.89 -121.38
CA LYS A 250 19.67 -10.03 -122.14
C LYS A 250 19.11 -10.86 -123.29
N THR A 251 17.80 -11.01 -123.29
CA THR A 251 17.01 -11.50 -124.42
C THR A 251 17.29 -10.59 -125.61
N LEU A 252 17.85 -11.17 -126.69
CA LEU A 252 17.94 -10.56 -128.00
C LEU A 252 16.70 -11.03 -128.77
N ASN A 253 15.73 -10.14 -128.98
CA ASN A 253 14.70 -10.24 -130.00
C ASN A 253 14.65 -8.87 -130.69
N ASP A 254 14.73 -8.92 -132.02
CA ASP A 254 14.60 -7.88 -133.05
C ASP A 254 15.64 -6.75 -133.13
#